data_AF-A0A822Y3V2-F1
#
_entry.id   AF-A0A822Y3V2-F1
#
_cell.length_a   1.000
_cell.length_b   1.000
_cell.length_c   1.000
_cell.angle_alpha   90.00
_cell.angle_beta   90.00
_cell.angle_gamma   90.00
#
_symmetry.space_group_name_H-M   'P 1'
#
loop_
_entity.id
_entity.type
_entity.pdbx_description
1 polymer ?
#
loop_
_entity_poly.entity_id
_entity_poly.type
_entity_poly.pdbx_seq_one_letter_code
_entity_poly.pdbx_strand_id
1 'polypeptide(L)' 'MVQEKKEYINCLKSSGYQSERCRGFSKLYLECRIQRNLMAKQDLSEFGFGKEYGMGAS' A
#
# COMPACT_ATOMS: atom_id res chain seq x y z
N MET A 1 3.63 9.03 5.50
CA MET A 1 4.76 8.20 5.02
C MET A 1 5.41 7.37 6.11
N VAL A 2 5.91 7.98 7.20
CA VAL A 2 6.60 7.19 8.25
C VAL A 2 5.65 6.18 8.90
N GLN A 3 4.37 6.54 9.07
CA GLN A 3 3.38 5.64 9.66
C GLN A 3 2.96 4.54 8.68
N GLU A 4 2.54 4.87 7.45
CA GLU A 4 2.06 3.88 6.48
C GLU A 4 3.15 2.87 6.08
N LYS A 5 4.41 3.33 5.99
CA LYS A 5 5.57 2.43 5.83
C LYS A 5 5.72 1.49 7.03
N LYS A 6 5.65 2.02 8.25
CA LYS A 6 5.80 1.20 9.48
C LYS A 6 4.72 0.13 9.55
N GLU A 7 3.46 0.48 9.27
CA GLU A 7 2.35 -0.48 9.25
C GLU A 7 2.55 -1.58 8.20
N TYR A 8 3.00 -1.22 7.00
CA TYR A 8 3.31 -2.20 5.96
C TYR A 8 4.43 -3.16 6.40
N ILE A 9 5.54 -2.63 6.94
CA ILE A 9 6.65 -3.46 7.43
C ILE A 9 6.23 -4.31 8.63
N ASN A 10 5.38 -3.80 9.51
CA ASN A 10 4.88 -4.54 10.66
C ASN A 10 3.97 -5.69 10.22
N CYS A 11 3.08 -5.44 9.25
CA CYS A 11 2.26 -6.49 8.65
C CYS A 11 3.12 -7.58 8.01
N LEU A 12 4.18 -7.22 7.26
CA LEU A 12 5.09 -8.20 6.68
C LEU A 12 5.74 -9.07 7.75
N LYS A 13 6.24 -8.47 8.83
CA LYS A 13 6.86 -9.22 9.93
C LYS A 13 5.88 -10.19 10.59
N SER A 14 4.65 -9.73 10.86
CA SER A 14 3.60 -10.56 11.49
C SER A 14 3.07 -11.66 10.56
N SER A 15 3.02 -11.39 9.26
CA SER A 15 2.50 -12.31 8.24
C SER A 15 3.55 -13.25 7.66
N GLY A 16 4.76 -13.32 8.22
CA GLY A 16 5.84 -14.16 7.67
C GLY A 16 6.29 -13.74 6.26
N TYR A 17 6.32 -12.44 6.01
CA TYR A 17 6.66 -11.82 4.72
C TYR A 17 5.71 -12.14 3.56
N GLN A 18 4.49 -12.57 3.85
CA GLN A 18 3.43 -12.73 2.85
C GLN A 18 2.88 -11.36 2.42
N SER A 19 3.44 -10.81 1.34
CA SER A 19 3.09 -9.50 0.80
C SER A 19 1.61 -9.37 0.37
N GLU A 20 1.00 -10.47 -0.08
CA GLU A 20 -0.42 -10.56 -0.44
C GLU A 20 -1.36 -10.21 0.72
N ARG A 21 -1.02 -10.61 1.95
CA ARG A 21 -1.82 -10.33 3.16
C ARG A 21 -1.71 -8.86 3.58
N CYS A 22 -0.63 -8.21 3.17
CA CYS A 22 -0.32 -6.82 3.48
C CYS A 22 -0.65 -5.86 2.34
N ARG A 23 -1.40 -6.33 1.34
CA ARG A 23 -1.74 -5.57 0.12
C ARG A 23 -2.42 -4.24 0.45
N GLY A 24 -3.32 -4.20 1.43
CA GLY A 24 -3.94 -2.96 1.92
C GLY A 24 -2.93 -1.93 2.46
N PHE A 25 -1.98 -2.37 3.29
CA PHE A 25 -0.93 -1.49 3.83
C PHE A 25 0.06 -1.02 2.75
N SER A 26 0.40 -1.89 1.79
CA SER A 26 1.26 -1.50 0.67
C SER A 26 0.63 -0.42 -0.20
N LYS A 27 -0.70 -0.45 -0.38
CA LYS A 27 -1.44 0.59 -1.11
C LYS A 27 -1.33 1.95 -0.42
N LEU A 28 -1.64 2.02 0.88
CA LEU A 28 -1.53 3.25 1.67
C LEU A 28 -0.11 3.84 1.63
N TYR A 29 0.90 2.95 1.70
CA TYR A 29 2.30 3.34 1.57
C TYR A 29 2.62 3.91 0.18
N LEU A 30 2.14 3.28 -0.90
CA LEU A 30 2.36 3.74 -2.28
C LEU A 30 1.59 5.03 -2.59
N GLU A 31 0.33 5.15 -2.15
CA GLU A 31 -0.48 6.36 -2.28
C GLU A 31 0.20 7.56 -1.65
N CYS A 32 0.76 7.41 -0.43
CA CYS A 32 1.47 8.50 0.21
C CYS A 32 2.74 8.92 -0.56
N ARG A 33 3.42 7.98 -1.22
CA ARG A 33 4.59 8.29 -2.06
C ARG A 33 4.19 9.04 -3.33
N ILE A 34 3.09 8.65 -3.96
CA ILE A 34 2.56 9.30 -5.17
C ILE A 34 2.09 10.72 -4.84
N GLN A 35 1.30 10.90 -3.78
CA GLN A 35 0.82 12.22 -3.33
C GLN A 35 1.96 13.20 -3.03
N ARG A 36 3.10 12.68 -2.55
CA ARG A 36 4.29 13.49 -2.24
C ARG A 36 5.23 13.67 -3.43
N ASN A 37 4.87 13.22 -4.62
CA ASN A 37 5.73 13.23 -5.82
C ASN A 37 7.09 12.52 -5.58
N LEU A 38 7.13 11.52 -4.69
CA LEU A 38 8.32 10.73 -4.37
C LEU A 38 8.41 9.42 -5.18
N MET A 39 7.49 9.24 -6.10
CA MET A 39 7.48 8.23 -7.16
C MET A 39 6.99 8.90 -8.44
N ALA A 40 7.39 8.35 -9.59
CA ALA A 40 6.75 8.69 -10.85
C ALA A 40 5.23 8.50 -10.70
N LYS A 41 4.44 9.38 -11.31
CA LYS A 41 2.97 9.30 -11.34
C LYS A 41 2.52 8.11 -12.20
N GLN A 42 2.84 6.90 -11.75
CA GLN A 42 2.24 5.69 -12.27
C GLN A 42 0.94 5.44 -11.54
N ASP A 43 -0.04 4.93 -12.27
CA ASP A 43 -1.33 4.59 -11.69
C ASP A 43 -1.19 3.39 -10.75
N LEU A 44 -1.92 3.40 -9.63
CA LEU A 44 -1.91 2.27 -8.69
C LEU A 44 -2.34 0.95 -9.35
N SER A 45 -3.11 1.03 -10.44
CA SER A 45 -3.50 -0.13 -11.24
C SER A 45 -2.29 -0.86 -11.83
N GLU A 46 -1.18 -0.18 -12.12
CA GLU A 46 0.07 -0.76 -12.61
C GLU A 46 0.75 -1.65 -11.56
N PHE A 47 0.51 -1.36 -10.28
CA PHE A 47 0.93 -2.19 -9.16
C PHE A 47 -0.10 -3.26 -8.80
N GLY A 48 -1.09 -3.48 -9.67
CA GLY A 48 -2.17 -4.45 -9.47
C GLY A 48 -3.19 -4.03 -8.42
N PHE A 49 -3.29 -2.74 -8.06
CA PHE A 49 -4.39 -2.22 -7.24
C PHE A 49 -5.49 -1.70 -8.17
N GLY A 50 -6.27 -2.62 -8.74
CA GLY A 50 -7.41 -2.29 -9.59
C GLY A 50 -8.54 -1.56 -8.83
N LYS A 51 -9.53 -1.08 -9.59
CA LYS A 51 -10.67 -0.23 -9.16
C LYS A 51 -11.56 -0.80 -8.05
N GLU A 52 -11.41 -2.07 -7.67
CA GLU A 52 -12.32 -2.76 -6.73
C GLU A 52 -12.01 -2.54 -5.25
N TYR A 53 -10.87 -1.96 -4.87
CA TYR A 53 -10.52 -1.77 -3.44
C TYR A 53 -10.96 -0.41 -2.87
N GLY A 54 -12.19 0.00 -3.21
CA GLY A 54 -12.85 1.23 -2.79
C GLY A 54 -13.95 1.06 -1.74
N MET A 55 -14.12 -0.12 -1.14
CA MET A 55 -15.18 -0.40 -0.16
C MET A 55 -14.65 -1.35 0.91
N GLY A 56 -14.33 -0.83 2.10
CA GLY A 56 -13.81 -1.66 3.19
C GLY A 56 -13.13 -0.88 4.31
N ALA A 57 -13.71 0.24 4.72
CA ALA A 57 -13.43 0.87 6.01
C ALA A 57 -14.70 1.62 6.46
N SER A 58 -15.71 0.85 6.88
CA SER A 58 -16.73 1.27 7.84
C SER A 58 -16.92 0.15 8.85
#